data_AF-A0A1V4S3P1-F1
#
_entry.id   AF-A0A1V4S3P1-F1
#
_cell.length_a   1.000
_cell.length_b   1.000
_cell.length_c   1.000
_cell.angle_alpha   90.00
_cell.angle_beta   90.00
_cell.angle_gamma   90.00
#
_symmetry.space_group_name_H-M   'P 1'
#
loop_
_entity.id
_entity.type
_entity.pdbx_description
1 polymer ?
#
loop_
_entity_poly.entity_id
_entity_poly.type
_entity_poly.pdbx_seq_one_letter_code
_entity_poly.pdbx_strand_id
1 'polypeptide(L)' 'MLGGILVMGGLGVFIGVGLALASKIFYVYVDPKIEAIDEALPGANCGGCGYPGCTANAVAIVEGKSAPSSCVVAPPET' A
#
# COMPACT_ATOMS: atom_id res chain seq x y z
N MET A 1 -6.51 38.94 -13.36
CA MET A 1 -6.61 38.24 -12.05
C MET A 1 -7.73 37.19 -12.06
N LEU A 2 -8.98 37.55 -12.37
CA LEU A 2 -10.11 36.60 -12.35
C LEU A 2 -9.94 35.38 -13.29
N GLY A 3 -9.45 35.58 -14.51
CA GLY A 3 -9.22 34.48 -15.46
C GLY A 3 -8.26 33.40 -14.96
N GLY A 4 -7.18 33.80 -14.28
CA GLY A 4 -6.23 32.84 -13.69
C GLY A 4 -6.85 32.01 -12.56
N ILE A 5 -7.70 32.63 -11.74
CA ILE A 5 -8.44 31.95 -10.67
C ILE A 5 -9.40 30.91 -11.26
N LEU A 6 -10.12 31.27 -12.33
CA LEU A 6 -11.05 30.35 -12.99
C LEU A 6 -10.33 29.16 -13.64
N VAL A 7 -9.19 29.39 -14.29
CA VAL A 7 -8.42 28.32 -14.94
C VAL A 7 -7.81 27.38 -13.90
N MET A 8 -7.14 27.92 -12.87
CA MET A 8 -6.52 27.08 -11.83
C MET A 8 -7.57 26.36 -10.98
N GLY A 9 -8.66 27.04 -10.61
CA GLY A 9 -9.76 26.44 -9.86
C GLY A 9 -10.47 25.35 -10.66
N GLY A 10 -10.78 25.61 -11.94
CA GLY A 10 -11.43 24.63 -12.82
C GLY A 10 -10.56 23.40 -13.06
N LEU A 11 -9.25 23.59 -13.29
CA LEU A 11 -8.31 22.48 -13.45
C LEU A 11 -8.20 21.65 -12.16
N GLY A 12 -8.13 22.29 -11.01
CA GLY A 12 -8.09 21.61 -9.71
C GLY A 12 -9.33 20.75 -9.47
N VAL A 13 -10.52 21.29 -9.75
CA VAL A 13 -11.78 20.54 -9.66
C VAL A 13 -11.79 19.37 -10.64
N PHE A 14 -11.40 19.60 -11.90
CA PHE A 14 -11.39 18.57 -12.93
C PHE A 14 -10.46 17.40 -12.57
N ILE A 15 -9.22 17.70 -12.20
CA ILE A 15 -8.24 16.67 -11.79
C ILE A 15 -8.69 15.98 -10.50
N GLY A 16 -9.18 16.75 -9.51
CA GLY A 16 -9.63 16.21 -8.23
C GLY A 16 -10.78 15.21 -8.40
N VAL A 17 -11.78 15.55 -9.21
CA VAL A 17 -12.89 14.63 -9.54
C VAL A 17 -12.37 13.39 -10.27
N GLY A 18 -11.46 13.56 -11.23
CA GLY A 18 -10.82 12.45 -11.94
C GLY A 18 -10.11 11.48 -10.98
N LEU A 19 -9.31 12.00 -10.05
CA LEU A 19 -8.60 11.19 -9.05
C LEU A 19 -9.55 10.52 -8.05
N ALA A 20 -10.61 11.20 -7.62
CA ALA A 20 -11.61 10.63 -6.71
C ALA A 20 -12.35 9.45 -7.36
N LEU A 21 -12.74 9.58 -8.63
CA LEU A 21 -13.33 8.49 -9.41
C LEU A 21 -12.34 7.35 -9.61
N ALA A 22 -11.09 7.66 -9.96
CA ALA A 22 -10.01 6.68 -10.10
C ALA A 22 -9.79 5.87 -8.81
N SER A 23 -9.79 6.52 -7.64
CA SER A 23 -9.63 5.84 -6.35
C SER A 23 -10.75 4.85 -6.04
N LYS A 24 -11.98 5.12 -6.50
CA LYS A 24 -13.13 4.21 -6.30
C LYS A 24 -13.19 3.10 -7.34
N ILE A 25 -12.92 3.40 -8.61
CA ILE A 25 -12.97 2.39 -9.68
C ILE A 25 -11.80 1.41 -9.60
N PHE A 26 -10.61 1.87 -9.20
CA PHE A 26 -9.42 1.02 -9.02
C PHE A 26 -9.24 0.59 -7.56
N TYR A 27 -10.31 0.62 -6.75
CA TYR A 27 -10.24 0.09 -5.39
C TYR A 27 -10.03 -1.42 -5.43
N VAL A 28 -8.92 -1.88 -4.86
CA VAL A 28 -8.61 -3.30 -4.68
C VAL A 28 -8.82 -3.62 -3.21
N TYR A 29 -9.64 -4.63 -2.94
CA TYR A 29 -9.84 -5.12 -1.57
C TYR A 29 -8.55 -5.77 -1.06
N VAL A 30 -8.14 -5.39 0.16
CA VAL A 30 -7.01 -5.96 0.88
C VAL A 30 -7.55 -6.67 2.12
N ASP A 31 -7.12 -7.92 2.35
CA ASP A 31 -7.51 -8.65 3.56
C ASP A 31 -6.91 -7.95 4.79
N PRO A 32 -7.71 -7.63 5.83
CA PRO A 32 -7.22 -6.97 7.04
C PRO A 32 -6.09 -7.73 7.75
N LYS A 33 -5.96 -9.05 7.54
CA LYS A 33 -4.82 -9.83 8.05
C LYS A 33 -3.51 -9.47 7.36
N ILE A 34 -3.56 -9.16 6.07
CA ILE A 34 -2.38 -8.75 5.31
C ILE A 34 -1.89 -7.41 5.86
N GLU A 35 -2.81 -6.46 6.07
CA GLU A 35 -2.47 -5.15 6.66
C GLU A 35 -1.87 -5.31 8.06
N ALA A 36 -2.49 -6.11 8.94
CA ALA A 36 -1.98 -6.32 10.29
C ALA A 36 -0.56 -6.93 10.31
N ILE A 37 -0.25 -7.84 9.39
CA ILE A 37 1.09 -8.43 9.28
C ILE A 37 2.06 -7.45 8.63
N ASP A 38 1.65 -6.70 7.60
CA ASP A 38 2.50 -5.72 6.93
C ASP A 38 2.90 -4.58 7.89
N GLU A 39 1.99 -4.16 8.77
CA GLU A 39 2.26 -3.19 9.85
C GLU A 39 3.22 -3.73 10.92
N ALA A 40 3.23 -5.06 11.14
CA ALA A 40 4.17 -5.70 12.05
C ALA A 40 5.57 -5.90 11.41
N LEU A 41 5.68 -5.86 10.09
CA LEU A 41 6.94 -5.99 9.37
C LEU A 41 7.73 -4.67 9.38
N PRO A 42 9.07 -4.71 9.29
CA PRO A 42 9.91 -3.51 9.38
C PRO A 42 9.82 -2.55 8.17
N GLY A 43 9.01 -2.84 7.15
CA GLY A 43 8.88 -2.00 5.94
C GLY A 43 10.15 -1.84 5.10
N ALA A 44 11.21 -2.60 5.40
CA ALA A 44 12.54 -2.43 4.81
C ALA A 44 12.63 -2.84 3.33
N ASN A 45 11.70 -3.67 2.85
CA ASN A 45 11.66 -4.16 1.45
C ASN A 45 13.02 -4.70 0.92
N CYS A 46 13.79 -5.36 1.79
CA CYS A 46 15.17 -5.79 1.50
C CYS A 46 15.28 -7.12 0.74
N GLY A 47 14.18 -7.87 0.60
CA GLY A 47 14.15 -9.16 -0.10
C GLY A 47 14.80 -10.34 0.64
N GLY A 48 15.26 -10.17 1.89
CA GLY A 48 15.93 -11.24 2.64
C GLY A 48 15.06 -12.47 2.94
N CYS A 49 13.73 -12.32 2.88
CA CYS A 49 12.75 -13.41 3.01
C CYS A 49 12.41 -14.09 1.67
N GLY A 50 12.99 -13.66 0.54
CA GLY A 50 12.72 -14.21 -0.79
C GLY A 50 11.52 -13.59 -1.53
N TYR A 51 10.84 -12.60 -0.94
CA TYR A 51 9.73 -11.86 -1.55
C TYR A 51 10.16 -10.44 -1.97
N PRO A 52 9.56 -9.86 -3.02
CA PRO A 52 9.97 -8.55 -3.56
C PRO A 52 9.68 -7.36 -2.63
N GLY A 53 8.94 -7.56 -1.54
CA GLY A 53 8.63 -6.52 -0.56
C GLY A 53 7.98 -7.09 0.69
N CYS A 54 7.85 -6.25 1.73
CA CYS A 54 7.24 -6.59 3.01
C CYS A 54 5.77 -7.00 2.83
N THR A 55 4.99 -6.21 2.08
CA THR A 55 3.58 -6.53 1.80
C THR A 55 3.44 -7.85 1.03
N ALA A 56 4.37 -8.14 0.11
CA ALA A 56 4.37 -9.43 -0.61
C ALA A 56 4.67 -10.62 0.32
N ASN A 57 5.56 -10.43 1.31
CA ASN A 57 5.77 -11.43 2.36
C ASN A 57 4.54 -11.55 3.27
N ALA A 58 3.89 -10.45 3.64
CA ALA A 58 2.67 -10.47 4.44
C ALA A 58 1.55 -11.26 3.74
N VAL A 59 1.34 -11.03 2.44
CA VAL A 59 0.43 -11.83 1.60
C VAL A 59 0.81 -13.31 1.67
N ALA A 60 2.09 -13.64 1.46
CA ALA A 60 2.54 -15.02 1.47
C ALA A 60 2.38 -15.70 2.85
N ILE A 61 2.50 -14.96 3.95
CA ILE A 61 2.24 -15.46 5.31
C ILE A 61 0.76 -15.77 5.47
N VAL A 62 -0.14 -14.85 5.07
CA VAL A 62 -1.60 -15.08 5.14
C VAL A 62 -2.02 -16.28 4.28
N GLU A 63 -1.41 -16.43 3.10
CA GLU A 63 -1.65 -17.57 2.20
C GLU A 63 -0.98 -18.89 2.65
N GLY A 64 -0.20 -18.88 3.73
CA GLY A 64 0.51 -20.05 4.25
C GLY A 64 1.69 -20.52 3.39
N LYS A 65 2.17 -19.68 2.46
CA LYS A 65 3.35 -19.93 1.61
C LYS A 65 4.65 -19.52 2.28
N SER A 66 4.58 -18.71 3.33
CA SER A 66 5.72 -18.22 4.11
C SER A 66 5.45 -18.40 5.61
N ALA A 67 6.50 -18.68 6.39
CA ALA A 67 6.38 -18.75 7.84
C ALA A 67 6.22 -17.34 8.44
N PRO A 68 5.51 -17.18 9.57
CA PRO A 68 5.41 -15.88 10.26
C PRO A 68 6.79 -15.28 10.61
N SER A 69 7.74 -16.15 10.98
CA SER A 69 9.14 -15.78 11.30
C SER A 69 10.07 -15.71 10.07
N SER A 70 9.52 -15.58 8.86
CA SER A 70 10.30 -15.57 7.61
C SER A 70 11.14 -14.31 7.41
N CYS A 71 10.78 -13.21 8.07
CA CYS A 71 11.49 -11.95 7.92
C CYS A 71 12.77 -11.94 8.76
N VAL A 72 13.93 -11.95 8.11
CA VAL A 72 15.25 -11.91 8.76
C VAL A 72 15.59 -10.58 9.44
N VAL A 73 14.85 -9.51 9.11
CA VAL A 73 15.05 -8.16 9.66
C VAL A 73 14.06 -7.87 10.80
N ALA A 74 13.00 -8.67 10.92
CA ALA A 74 11.99 -8.48 11.94
C ALA A 74 12.58 -8.80 13.33
N PRO A 75 12.33 -7.96 14.35
CA PRO A 75 12.76 -8.24 15.71
C PRO A 75 12.01 -9.46 16.27
N PRO A 76 12.57 -10.16 17.28
CA PRO A 76 11.99 -11.40 17.79
C PRO A 76 10.61 -11.25 18.48
N GLU A 77 10.16 -10.03 18.71
CA GLU A 77 8.86 -9.69 19.31
C GLU A 77 7.71 -9.42 18.32
N THR A 78 7.94 -9.44 17.00
CA THR A 78 6.92 -9.30 15.94
C THR A 78 6.49 -10.66 15.39
#